data_AF-A0A1V5TJP7-F1
#
_entry.id   AF-A0A1V5TJP7-F1
#
_cell.length_a   1.000
_cell.length_b   1.000
_cell.length_c   1.000
_cell.angle_alpha   90.00
_cell.angle_beta   90.00
_cell.angle_gamma   90.00
#
_symmetry.space_group_name_H-M   'P 1'
#
loop_
_entity.id
_entity.type
_entity.pdbx_description
1 polymer ?
#
loop_
_entity_poly.entity_id
_entity_poly.type
_entity_poly.pdbx_seq_one_letter_code
_entity_poly.pdbx_strand_id
1 'polypeptide(L)'
;MCILFAATFALCACGRGAPAPQSTAPASSVTSAGTTAARTTAPDETAATTTAAPSTSAAESTAAHSGTTRETAATTKPPATTQPTTAKPASTVSLTVQCHQAVEYIREHNVEGYERIVPASGIMLEEKNIPLQSGDSVLSVLKRVLDARGIVYKADGGYVSNIGGLAAKAKAFGEQSGWLYSVNGVTPPNIGSAAYKLKAGDTVEFRFVTEYTPF
;
A
#
# COMPACT_ATOMS: atom_id res chain seq x y z
N MET A 1 -77.60 -0.94 23.34
CA MET A 1 -77.96 -0.42 22.01
C MET A 1 -76.80 -0.79 21.07
N CYS A 2 -76.62 -2.05 20.68
CA CYS A 2 -77.25 -2.71 19.53
C CYS A 2 -77.34 -1.81 18.29
N ILE A 3 -76.50 -2.05 17.29
CA ILE A 3 -76.93 -2.58 15.98
C ILE A 3 -75.77 -3.42 15.39
N LEU A 4 -76.12 -4.68 15.15
CA LEU A 4 -75.45 -5.70 14.37
C LEU A 4 -75.71 -5.42 12.88
N PHE A 5 -74.75 -5.64 11.99
CA PHE A 5 -75.04 -6.20 10.68
C PHE A 5 -73.91 -7.14 10.25
N ALA A 6 -74.30 -8.40 10.14
CA ALA A 6 -73.54 -9.48 9.55
C ALA A 6 -73.91 -9.59 8.07
N ALA A 7 -72.95 -9.93 7.21
CA ALA A 7 -73.20 -10.72 6.01
C ALA A 7 -71.90 -11.41 5.57
N THR A 8 -71.91 -12.72 5.79
CA THR A 8 -71.04 -13.78 5.30
C THR A 8 -71.08 -13.93 3.78
N PHE A 9 -69.95 -14.31 3.17
CA PHE A 9 -69.95 -15.31 2.09
C PHE A 9 -68.70 -16.18 2.18
N ALA A 10 -68.90 -17.48 1.94
CA ALA A 10 -68.10 -18.60 2.38
C ALA A 10 -67.21 -19.21 1.27
N LEU A 11 -66.15 -19.91 1.72
CA LEU A 11 -65.46 -21.14 1.23
C LEU A 11 -65.23 -21.36 -0.29
N CYS A 12 -64.11 -21.90 -0.77
CA CYS A 12 -63.42 -23.15 -0.37
C CYS A 12 -62.02 -23.22 -1.04
N ALA A 13 -60.94 -23.57 -0.32
CA ALA A 13 -60.18 -24.85 -0.37
C ALA A 13 -59.27 -25.04 -1.61
N CYS A 14 -58.08 -25.66 -1.59
CA CYS A 14 -57.21 -26.30 -0.59
C CYS A 14 -55.86 -26.54 -1.30
N GLY A 15 -54.74 -26.62 -0.59
CA GLY A 15 -53.51 -27.19 -1.17
C GLY A 15 -52.18 -26.80 -0.51
N ARG A 16 -51.99 -27.13 0.77
CA ARG A 16 -50.65 -27.29 1.37
C ARG A 16 -50.45 -28.77 1.66
N GLY A 17 -49.37 -29.34 1.15
CA GLY A 17 -48.97 -30.72 1.42
C GLY A 17 -47.46 -30.89 1.39
N ALA A 18 -46.90 -31.19 2.56
CA ALA A 18 -45.62 -31.86 2.82
C ALA A 18 -45.82 -32.62 4.16
N PRO A 19 -44.98 -33.59 4.60
CA PRO A 19 -43.76 -34.16 3.99
C PRO A 19 -43.61 -35.72 4.13
N ALA A 20 -42.42 -36.21 3.69
CA ALA A 20 -41.67 -37.39 4.15
C ALA A 20 -41.91 -38.77 3.47
N PRO A 21 -41.08 -39.80 3.75
CA PRO A 21 -39.76 -40.06 3.11
C PRO A 21 -39.71 -41.47 2.47
N GLN A 22 -38.68 -41.82 1.67
CA GLN A 22 -38.02 -43.14 1.73
C GLN A 22 -36.88 -43.34 0.73
N SER A 23 -35.87 -44.02 1.25
CA SER A 23 -34.67 -44.58 0.62
C SER A 23 -35.02 -45.86 -0.13
N THR A 24 -34.52 -46.02 -1.36
CA THR A 24 -34.20 -47.33 -1.96
C THR A 24 -33.22 -47.15 -3.12
N ALA A 25 -32.03 -47.73 -2.98
CA ALA A 25 -31.20 -48.16 -4.12
C ALA A 25 -31.85 -49.41 -4.77
N PRO A 26 -31.48 -49.77 -6.01
CA PRO A 26 -30.40 -50.73 -6.16
C PRO A 26 -29.42 -50.46 -7.33
N ALA A 27 -28.34 -51.22 -7.25
CA ALA A 27 -27.20 -51.30 -8.15
C ALA A 27 -27.47 -51.95 -9.52
N SER A 28 -26.48 -51.77 -10.41
CA SER A 28 -25.97 -52.67 -11.47
C SER A 28 -25.93 -51.94 -12.81
N SER A 29 -24.77 -51.45 -13.27
CA SER A 29 -23.61 -52.16 -13.82
C SER A 29 -23.57 -51.97 -15.34
N VAL A 30 -22.60 -51.20 -15.81
CA VAL A 30 -21.89 -51.57 -17.05
C VAL A 30 -20.41 -51.29 -16.83
N THR A 31 -19.71 -52.40 -16.70
CA THR A 31 -18.26 -52.58 -16.69
C THR A 31 -17.77 -52.66 -18.13
N SER A 32 -16.66 -51.97 -18.44
CA SER A 32 -15.45 -52.50 -19.08
C SER A 32 -14.59 -51.31 -19.53
N ALA A 33 -13.46 -51.04 -18.86
CA ALA A 33 -12.14 -51.69 -19.07
C ALA A 33 -11.49 -51.22 -20.40
N GLY A 34 -10.22 -50.82 -20.45
CA GLY A 34 -9.09 -50.97 -19.53
C GLY A 34 -8.18 -49.72 -19.53
N THR A 35 -7.33 -49.48 -18.53
CA THR A 35 -6.18 -50.26 -18.01
C THR A 35 -4.91 -49.50 -18.41
N THR A 36 -4.34 -48.70 -17.49
CA THR A 36 -3.11 -49.00 -16.70
C THR A 36 -1.85 -48.64 -17.50
N ALA A 37 -0.77 -48.04 -17.02
CA ALA A 37 -0.11 -47.82 -15.72
C ALA A 37 0.82 -46.59 -15.97
N ALA A 38 1.67 -46.03 -15.10
CA ALA A 38 2.23 -46.28 -13.77
C ALA A 38 2.97 -44.96 -13.42
N ARG A 39 2.91 -44.48 -12.18
CA ARG A 39 3.95 -44.59 -11.13
C ARG A 39 5.29 -43.88 -11.42
N THR A 40 5.48 -42.78 -10.69
CA THR A 40 6.68 -42.30 -9.97
C THR A 40 8.04 -42.28 -10.67
N THR A 41 8.67 -41.09 -10.71
CA THR A 41 10.06 -40.83 -10.28
C THR A 41 10.39 -39.33 -10.33
N ALA A 42 10.71 -38.75 -9.16
CA ALA A 42 11.87 -37.85 -9.01
C ALA A 42 13.08 -38.77 -8.69
N PRO A 43 14.36 -38.37 -8.83
CA PRO A 43 14.93 -37.01 -8.80
C PRO A 43 15.91 -36.72 -9.97
N ASP A 44 16.26 -35.45 -10.20
CA ASP A 44 17.57 -35.13 -10.78
C ASP A 44 18.14 -33.87 -10.14
N GLU A 45 19.19 -34.11 -9.37
CA GLU A 45 20.16 -33.16 -8.86
C GLU A 45 21.32 -33.18 -9.87
N THR A 46 21.50 -32.10 -10.64
CA THR A 46 22.75 -31.86 -11.35
C THR A 46 23.21 -30.44 -11.09
N ALA A 47 24.24 -30.37 -10.25
CA ALA A 47 25.06 -29.22 -9.97
C ALA A 47 25.80 -28.73 -11.22
N ALA A 48 25.92 -27.40 -11.38
CA ALA A 48 27.16 -26.73 -11.81
C ALA A 48 26.92 -25.22 -11.96
N THR A 49 27.33 -24.42 -10.97
CA THR A 49 27.94 -23.11 -11.30
C THR A 49 29.08 -22.80 -10.34
N THR A 50 30.28 -23.01 -10.88
CA THR A 50 31.58 -22.40 -10.61
C THR A 50 31.57 -21.15 -9.72
N THR A 51 32.22 -21.29 -8.56
CA THR A 51 32.77 -20.18 -7.78
C THR A 51 34.23 -19.99 -8.20
N ALA A 52 34.58 -18.80 -8.69
CA ALA A 52 35.94 -18.28 -8.84
C ALA A 52 35.85 -16.75 -8.68
N ALA A 53 36.30 -16.14 -7.57
CA ALA A 53 37.67 -15.77 -7.21
C ALA A 53 37.72 -14.21 -7.05
N PRO A 54 38.77 -13.59 -6.47
CA PRO A 54 38.64 -12.76 -5.28
C PRO A 54 38.87 -11.26 -5.55
N SER A 55 38.36 -10.39 -4.69
CA SER A 55 38.80 -8.99 -4.64
C SER A 55 39.73 -8.78 -3.45
N THR A 56 41.02 -8.86 -3.74
CA THR A 56 42.10 -8.31 -2.92
C THR A 56 42.25 -6.84 -3.30
N SER A 57 42.14 -5.92 -2.34
CA SER A 57 42.93 -4.68 -2.37
C SER A 57 42.93 -4.06 -0.97
N ALA A 58 44.00 -4.35 -0.25
CA ALA A 58 44.53 -3.49 0.79
C ALA A 58 45.49 -2.50 0.14
N ALA A 59 45.39 -1.21 0.49
CA ALA A 59 46.54 -0.30 0.60
C ALA A 59 46.07 1.07 1.11
N GLU A 60 46.14 1.20 2.43
CA GLU A 60 46.65 2.32 3.20
C GLU A 60 47.51 3.35 2.44
N SER A 61 47.27 4.64 2.70
CA SER A 61 48.32 5.66 2.62
C SER A 61 48.10 6.74 3.69
N THR A 62 48.86 6.58 4.76
CA THR A 62 49.27 7.60 5.73
C THR A 62 50.10 8.70 5.09
N ALA A 63 49.80 9.95 5.39
CA ALA A 63 50.82 10.99 5.57
C ALA A 63 50.27 12.13 6.45
N ALA A 64 50.71 12.14 7.71
CA ALA A 64 50.64 13.28 8.60
C ALA A 64 51.94 14.08 8.47
N HIS A 65 51.89 15.41 8.46
CA HIS A 65 52.90 16.24 9.12
C HIS A 65 52.42 17.68 9.41
N SER A 66 52.58 18.07 10.68
CA SER A 66 52.97 19.35 11.30
C SER A 66 52.55 20.69 10.66
N GLY A 67 52.20 21.74 11.40
CA GLY A 67 52.26 22.00 12.84
C GLY A 67 51.99 23.50 13.10
N THR A 68 51.50 23.77 14.31
CA THR A 68 51.67 24.97 15.17
C THR A 68 51.72 26.38 14.55
N THR A 69 50.75 27.22 14.93
CA THR A 69 51.02 28.44 15.71
C THR A 69 49.77 28.90 16.47
N ARG A 70 49.99 29.23 17.73
CA ARG A 70 49.10 29.95 18.66
C ARG A 70 49.49 31.42 18.56
N GLU A 71 48.55 32.36 18.55
CA GLU A 71 48.54 33.58 19.39
C GLU A 71 47.40 34.56 19.00
N THR A 72 46.48 34.72 19.97
CA THR A 72 45.79 35.93 20.47
C THR A 72 45.66 37.18 19.59
N ALA A 73 44.41 37.59 19.34
CA ALA A 73 43.98 38.99 19.48
C ALA A 73 42.44 39.09 19.53
N ALA A 74 41.91 39.44 20.70
CA ALA A 74 40.54 39.88 20.87
C ALA A 74 40.42 41.33 20.37
N THR A 75 39.45 41.62 19.49
CA THR A 75 38.85 42.96 19.41
C THR A 75 37.39 42.84 18.93
N THR A 76 36.55 43.47 19.74
CA THR A 76 35.11 43.73 19.65
C THR A 76 34.59 44.23 18.30
N LYS A 77 33.50 43.63 17.78
CA LYS A 77 32.57 44.27 16.83
C LYS A 77 31.11 43.87 17.13
N PRO A 78 30.12 44.79 17.02
CA PRO A 78 28.76 44.69 17.61
C PRO A 78 27.84 43.59 17.04
N PRO A 79 26.70 43.27 17.70
CA PRO A 79 25.86 42.12 17.40
C PRO A 79 25.31 42.17 15.97
N ALA A 80 25.74 41.22 15.14
CA ALA A 80 25.05 40.91 13.91
C ALA A 80 23.76 40.19 14.29
N THR A 81 22.65 40.91 14.13
CA THR A 81 21.28 40.42 14.02
C THR A 81 21.23 38.99 13.51
N THR A 82 20.64 38.08 14.30
CA THR A 82 20.24 36.74 13.88
C THR A 82 19.24 36.85 12.73
N GLN A 83 19.78 36.95 11.52
CA GLN A 83 19.06 36.66 10.30
C GLN A 83 18.94 35.13 10.24
N PRO A 84 17.73 34.55 10.09
CA PRO A 84 17.60 33.12 9.91
C PRO A 84 18.41 32.76 8.65
N THR A 85 19.46 31.97 8.84
CA THR A 85 20.24 31.45 7.73
C THR A 85 19.34 30.51 6.93
N THR A 86 18.79 31.01 5.84
CA THR A 86 18.12 30.18 4.84
C THR A 86 19.19 29.32 4.17
N ALA A 87 19.46 28.16 4.77
CA ALA A 87 20.27 27.12 4.18
C ALA A 87 19.63 26.72 2.84
N LYS A 88 20.44 26.74 1.77
CA LYS A 88 20.12 26.18 0.45
C LYS A 88 19.43 24.82 0.61
N PRO A 89 18.26 24.55 0.01
CA PRO A 89 17.63 23.23 0.11
C PRO A 89 18.52 22.24 -0.66
N ALA A 90 19.39 21.56 0.07
CA ALA A 90 20.28 20.56 -0.48
C ALA A 90 19.48 19.25 -0.59
N SER A 91 19.19 18.84 -1.83
CA SER A 91 18.67 17.52 -2.19
C SER A 91 17.42 17.08 -1.42
N THR A 92 16.32 17.81 -1.58
CA THR A 92 15.03 17.46 -0.95
C THR A 92 13.98 17.01 -1.95
N VAL A 93 12.97 16.30 -1.46
CA VAL A 93 11.74 15.92 -2.19
C VAL A 93 10.49 16.34 -1.40
N SER A 94 9.33 16.23 -2.03
CA SER A 94 8.02 16.34 -1.35
C SER A 94 7.26 15.02 -1.45
N LEU A 95 6.41 14.76 -0.46
CA LEU A 95 5.56 13.57 -0.40
C LEU A 95 4.14 13.96 0.03
N THR A 96 3.16 13.53 -0.74
CA THR A 96 1.74 13.64 -0.39
C THR A 96 1.11 12.25 -0.37
N VAL A 97 0.34 11.96 0.68
CA VAL A 97 -0.57 10.81 0.74
C VAL A 97 -1.99 11.33 0.79
N GLN A 98 -2.77 11.01 -0.24
CA GLN A 98 -4.14 11.50 -0.38
C GLN A 98 -5.14 10.39 -0.70
N CYS A 99 -6.38 10.64 -0.32
CA CYS A 99 -7.52 9.73 -0.42
C CYS A 99 -8.81 10.46 -0.83
N HIS A 100 -8.72 11.54 -1.62
CA HIS A 100 -9.90 12.29 -2.10
C HIS A 100 -10.97 11.39 -2.72
N GLN A 101 -10.58 10.41 -3.55
CA GLN A 101 -11.54 9.45 -4.12
C GLN A 101 -12.28 8.63 -3.06
N ALA A 102 -11.64 8.29 -1.93
CA ALA A 102 -12.32 7.64 -0.81
C ALA A 102 -13.33 8.58 -0.12
N VAL A 103 -12.99 9.87 0.02
CA VAL A 103 -13.91 10.89 0.56
C VAL A 103 -15.16 11.00 -0.30
N GLU A 104 -14.98 11.15 -1.62
CA GLU A 104 -16.10 11.24 -2.57
C GLU A 104 -16.95 9.96 -2.53
N TYR A 105 -16.30 8.79 -2.59
CA TYR A 105 -16.99 7.50 -2.52
C TYR A 105 -17.78 7.31 -1.23
N ILE A 106 -17.21 7.65 -0.07
CA ILE A 106 -17.92 7.60 1.22
C ILE A 106 -19.19 8.43 1.17
N ARG A 107 -19.13 9.65 0.60
CA ARG A 107 -20.26 10.56 0.51
C ARG A 107 -21.34 10.04 -0.44
N GLU A 108 -20.95 9.56 -1.61
CA GLU A 108 -21.86 9.08 -2.65
C GLU A 108 -22.58 7.78 -2.26
N HIS A 109 -21.87 6.89 -1.55
CA HIS A 109 -22.37 5.57 -1.17
C HIS A 109 -22.76 5.44 0.30
N ASN A 110 -22.70 6.53 1.08
CA ASN A 110 -23.01 6.56 2.51
C ASN A 110 -22.28 5.46 3.30
N VAL A 111 -20.97 5.35 3.09
CA VAL A 111 -20.11 4.36 3.76
C VAL A 111 -19.76 4.84 5.16
N GLU A 112 -20.07 4.05 6.18
CA GLU A 112 -19.80 4.37 7.58
C GLU A 112 -18.51 3.74 8.11
N GLY A 113 -17.96 4.29 9.20
CA GLY A 113 -16.88 3.67 9.99
C GLY A 113 -15.46 4.04 9.55
N TYR A 114 -15.34 4.95 8.58
CA TYR A 114 -14.09 5.46 8.04
C TYR A 114 -13.75 6.90 8.49
N GLU A 115 -14.57 7.53 9.33
CA GLU A 115 -14.45 8.93 9.75
C GLU A 115 -13.13 9.21 10.47
N ARG A 116 -12.56 8.19 11.15
CA ARG A 116 -11.25 8.27 11.81
C ARG A 116 -10.06 7.91 10.91
N ILE A 117 -10.32 7.38 9.72
CA ILE A 117 -9.32 6.84 8.78
C ILE A 117 -9.15 7.80 7.61
N VAL A 118 -10.28 8.27 7.06
CA VAL A 118 -10.35 9.12 5.88
C VAL A 118 -10.63 10.55 6.34
N PRO A 119 -9.63 11.44 6.36
CA PRO A 119 -9.85 12.83 6.72
C PRO A 119 -10.76 13.51 5.69
N ALA A 120 -11.63 14.40 6.16
CA ALA A 120 -12.56 15.12 5.28
C ALA A 120 -11.85 15.97 4.19
N SER A 121 -10.60 16.38 4.44
CA SER A 121 -9.77 17.07 3.45
C SER A 121 -9.28 16.18 2.32
N GLY A 122 -9.35 14.86 2.45
CA GLY A 122 -8.75 13.92 1.52
C GLY A 122 -7.22 13.85 1.60
N ILE A 123 -6.55 14.59 2.49
CA ILE A 123 -5.09 14.56 2.68
C ILE A 123 -4.74 13.89 3.99
N MET A 124 -4.09 12.72 3.92
CA MET A 124 -3.63 11.98 5.12
C MET A 124 -2.25 12.44 5.59
N LEU A 125 -1.40 12.87 4.66
CA LEU A 125 -0.06 13.37 4.92
C LEU A 125 0.35 14.33 3.81
N GLU A 126 0.90 15.47 4.18
CA GLU A 126 1.65 16.35 3.29
C GLU A 126 2.97 16.71 3.96
N GLU A 127 4.09 16.37 3.33
CA GLU A 127 5.42 16.66 3.84
C GLU A 127 6.27 17.29 2.74
N LYS A 128 6.95 18.39 3.08
CA LYS A 128 7.77 19.17 2.15
C LYS A 128 9.20 19.22 2.67
N ASN A 129 10.14 19.35 1.74
CA ASN A 129 11.57 19.45 2.05
C ASN A 129 12.13 18.21 2.76
N ILE A 130 11.67 17.00 2.38
CA ILE A 130 12.21 15.75 2.92
C ILE A 130 13.65 15.59 2.42
N PRO A 131 14.66 15.52 3.30
CA PRO A 131 16.04 15.33 2.87
C PRO A 131 16.20 13.94 2.26
N LEU A 132 16.77 13.86 1.07
CA LEU A 132 17.11 12.61 0.41
C LEU A 132 18.39 12.00 0.97
N GLN A 133 18.37 10.68 1.10
CA GLN A 133 19.54 9.86 1.38
C GLN A 133 20.00 9.16 0.10
N SER A 134 21.28 8.78 0.06
CA SER A 134 21.83 8.07 -1.10
C SER A 134 21.08 6.75 -1.32
N GLY A 135 20.58 6.54 -2.55
CA GLY A 135 19.86 5.33 -2.91
C GLY A 135 18.38 5.29 -2.51
N ASP A 136 17.84 6.38 -1.94
CA ASP A 136 16.42 6.49 -1.60
C ASP A 136 15.52 6.15 -2.80
N SER A 137 14.58 5.25 -2.56
CA SER A 137 13.44 4.99 -3.43
C SER A 137 12.17 5.65 -2.92
N VAL A 138 11.17 5.76 -3.80
CA VAL A 138 9.83 6.23 -3.44
C VAL A 138 9.29 5.49 -2.22
N LEU A 139 9.40 4.16 -2.19
CA LEU A 139 8.90 3.37 -1.06
C LEU A 139 9.70 3.63 0.23
N SER A 140 11.03 3.74 0.15
CA SER A 140 11.85 3.98 1.34
C SER A 140 11.54 5.34 1.99
N VAL A 141 11.32 6.38 1.17
CA VAL A 141 10.92 7.70 1.65
C VAL A 141 9.52 7.67 2.24
N LEU A 142 8.56 7.00 1.58
CA LEU A 142 7.21 6.81 2.14
C LEU A 142 7.28 6.17 3.52
N LYS A 143 7.95 5.03 3.65
CA LYS A 143 8.09 4.30 4.92
C LYS A 143 8.67 5.18 6.02
N ARG A 144 9.81 5.82 5.73
CA ARG A 144 10.51 6.71 6.67
C ARG A 144 9.62 7.85 7.17
N VAL A 145 8.85 8.50 6.29
CA VAL A 145 7.96 9.60 6.69
C VAL A 145 6.75 9.09 7.47
N LEU A 146 6.14 7.98 7.06
CA LEU A 146 5.02 7.39 7.79
C LEU A 146 5.43 6.92 9.20
N ASP A 147 6.58 6.28 9.33
CA ASP A 147 7.16 5.88 10.62
C ASP A 147 7.39 7.09 11.53
N ALA A 148 7.98 8.18 10.99
CA ALA A 148 8.20 9.41 11.73
C ALA A 148 6.91 10.11 12.18
N ARG A 149 5.80 9.89 11.48
CA ARG A 149 4.47 10.43 11.80
C ARG A 149 3.60 9.47 12.61
N GLY A 150 4.09 8.27 12.92
CA GLY A 150 3.31 7.25 13.64
C GLY A 150 2.12 6.70 12.84
N ILE A 151 2.16 6.79 11.51
CA ILE A 151 1.09 6.31 10.64
C ILE A 151 1.38 4.85 10.29
N VAL A 152 0.47 3.96 10.70
CA VAL A 152 0.58 2.52 10.41
C VAL A 152 0.44 2.28 8.90
N TYR A 153 1.27 1.39 8.35
CA TYR A 153 1.20 0.99 6.94
C TYR A 153 1.54 -0.49 6.76
N LYS A 154 1.24 -1.02 5.57
CA LYS A 154 1.69 -2.34 5.11
C LYS A 154 2.22 -2.22 3.69
N ALA A 155 3.44 -2.72 3.46
CA ALA A 155 4.06 -2.68 2.14
C ALA A 155 5.08 -3.80 1.93
N ASP A 156 4.83 -4.63 0.92
CA ASP A 156 5.57 -5.85 0.60
C ASP A 156 5.97 -5.85 -0.88
N GLY A 157 7.24 -6.13 -1.18
CA GLY A 157 7.72 -6.24 -2.57
C GLY A 157 7.52 -5.00 -3.46
N GLY A 158 7.26 -3.82 -2.89
CA GLY A 158 6.92 -2.61 -3.66
C GLY A 158 5.43 -2.28 -3.74
N TYR A 159 4.56 -3.19 -3.30
CA TYR A 159 3.12 -2.99 -3.23
C TYR A 159 2.72 -2.45 -1.87
N VAL A 160 2.03 -1.31 -1.84
CA VAL A 160 1.49 -0.71 -0.60
C VAL A 160 0.03 -1.14 -0.46
N SER A 161 -0.25 -1.95 0.56
CA SER A 161 -1.57 -2.54 0.79
C SER A 161 -2.37 -1.81 1.87
N ASN A 162 -1.74 -0.95 2.67
CA ASN A 162 -2.42 -0.16 3.69
C ASN A 162 -1.61 1.10 4.04
N ILE A 163 -2.29 2.24 4.20
CA ILE A 163 -1.73 3.43 4.84
C ILE A 163 -2.80 4.01 5.78
N GLY A 164 -2.45 4.26 7.04
CA GLY A 164 -3.32 4.88 8.03
C GLY A 164 -4.61 4.12 8.32
N GLY A 165 -4.64 2.80 8.10
CA GLY A 165 -5.86 2.00 8.26
C GLY A 165 -6.72 1.88 7.00
N LEU A 166 -6.45 2.66 5.95
CA LEU A 166 -7.13 2.53 4.66
C LEU A 166 -6.43 1.46 3.81
N ALA A 167 -7.07 0.29 3.74
CA ALA A 167 -6.55 -0.89 3.04
C ALA A 167 -6.91 -0.88 1.55
N ALA A 168 -5.97 -1.35 0.72
CA ALA A 168 -6.28 -1.75 -0.65
C ALA A 168 -7.27 -2.91 -0.65
N LYS A 169 -8.13 -2.98 -1.68
CA LYS A 169 -9.21 -3.95 -1.81
C LYS A 169 -10.15 -3.97 -0.60
N ALA A 170 -10.28 -2.84 0.09
CA ALA A 170 -11.23 -2.72 1.17
C ALA A 170 -12.64 -2.90 0.59
N LYS A 171 -13.42 -3.84 1.16
CA LYS A 171 -14.77 -4.18 0.68
C LYS A 171 -15.68 -2.97 0.49
N ALA A 172 -15.49 -1.94 1.32
CA ALA A 172 -16.25 -0.70 1.26
C ALA A 172 -15.95 0.17 0.03
N PHE A 173 -14.80 0.00 -0.63
CA PHE A 173 -14.34 0.81 -1.77
C PHE A 173 -14.18 0.00 -3.06
N GLY A 174 -14.57 -1.28 -3.04
CA GLY A 174 -14.48 -2.19 -4.16
C GLY A 174 -13.19 -3.01 -4.22
N GLU A 175 -13.23 -4.14 -4.93
CA GLU A 175 -12.14 -5.13 -4.96
C GLU A 175 -10.90 -4.63 -5.73
N GLN A 176 -11.09 -3.66 -6.63
CA GLN A 176 -10.01 -3.03 -7.38
C GLN A 176 -9.45 -1.77 -6.70
N SER A 177 -9.95 -1.40 -5.52
CA SER A 177 -9.42 -0.25 -4.77
C SER A 177 -7.97 -0.45 -4.33
N GLY A 178 -7.20 0.62 -4.23
CA GLY A 178 -5.81 0.51 -3.81
C GLY A 178 -5.01 1.80 -3.83
N TRP A 179 -3.73 1.66 -3.47
CA TRP A 179 -2.77 2.75 -3.45
C TRP A 179 -1.98 2.79 -4.77
N LEU A 180 -2.04 3.93 -5.46
CA LEU A 180 -1.25 4.21 -6.65
C LEU A 180 -0.23 5.30 -6.32
N TYR A 181 0.99 5.15 -6.82
CA TYR A 181 2.01 6.19 -6.67
C TYR A 181 2.26 6.91 -7.99
N SER A 182 2.69 8.17 -7.92
CA SER A 182 3.21 8.93 -9.05
C SER A 182 4.38 9.82 -8.62
N VAL A 183 5.23 10.17 -9.58
CA VAL A 183 6.36 11.08 -9.40
C VAL A 183 6.23 12.20 -10.42
N ASN A 184 6.22 13.45 -9.97
CA ASN A 184 6.03 14.64 -10.79
C ASN A 184 4.74 14.56 -11.65
N GLY A 185 3.66 14.04 -11.06
CA GLY A 185 2.36 13.88 -11.72
C GLY A 185 2.25 12.68 -12.68
N VAL A 186 3.32 11.91 -12.88
CA VAL A 186 3.33 10.76 -13.80
C VAL A 186 3.45 9.46 -13.01
N THR A 187 2.59 8.48 -13.31
CA THR A 187 2.72 7.10 -12.83
C THR A 187 3.75 6.38 -13.70
N PRO A 188 4.95 6.02 -13.18
CA PRO A 188 5.98 5.37 -13.99
C PRO A 188 5.51 3.99 -14.46
N PRO A 189 5.52 3.69 -15.77
CA PRO A 189 5.16 2.37 -16.27
C PRO A 189 6.26 1.36 -15.92
N ASN A 190 5.88 0.14 -15.53
CA ASN A 190 6.78 -0.99 -15.27
C ASN A 190 7.85 -0.75 -14.17
N ILE A 191 7.78 0.33 -13.41
CA ILE A 191 8.68 0.60 -12.28
C ILE A 191 7.83 0.62 -11.01
N GLY A 192 8.17 -0.22 -10.04
CA GLY A 192 7.54 -0.20 -8.72
C GLY A 192 8.12 0.89 -7.82
N SER A 193 7.35 1.32 -6.81
CA SER A 193 7.78 2.34 -5.83
C SER A 193 9.09 1.96 -5.09
N ALA A 194 9.37 0.66 -4.90
CA ALA A 194 10.61 0.20 -4.30
C ALA A 194 11.84 0.35 -5.23
N ALA A 195 11.62 0.31 -6.55
CA ALA A 195 12.67 0.35 -7.56
C ALA A 195 12.96 1.78 -8.06
N TYR A 196 11.97 2.67 -8.08
CA TYR A 196 12.15 4.05 -8.52
C TYR A 196 13.10 4.80 -7.59
N LYS A 197 14.24 5.26 -8.12
CA LYS A 197 15.23 6.07 -7.38
C LYS A 197 14.88 7.55 -7.47
N LEU A 198 14.77 8.19 -6.31
CA LEU A 198 14.41 9.60 -6.23
C LEU A 198 15.60 10.50 -6.53
N LYS A 199 15.30 11.64 -7.13
CA LYS A 199 16.24 12.74 -7.34
C LYS A 199 15.74 14.00 -6.63
N ALA A 200 16.67 14.91 -6.36
CA ALA A 200 16.35 16.20 -5.78
C ALA A 200 15.27 16.92 -6.61
N GLY A 201 14.25 17.45 -5.93
CA GLY A 201 13.13 18.16 -6.54
C GLY A 201 11.96 17.28 -6.98
N ASP A 202 12.06 15.95 -6.87
CA ASP A 202 10.92 15.08 -7.15
C ASP A 202 9.75 15.37 -6.21
N THR A 203 8.55 15.38 -6.78
CA THR A 203 7.28 15.42 -6.06
C THR A 203 6.63 14.05 -6.11
N VAL A 204 6.53 13.39 -4.96
CA VAL A 204 5.95 12.06 -4.84
C VAL A 204 4.52 12.16 -4.33
N GLU A 205 3.63 11.38 -4.93
CA GLU A 205 2.25 11.28 -4.47
C GLU A 205 1.84 9.81 -4.36
N PHE A 206 1.18 9.45 -3.27
CA PHE A 206 0.39 8.24 -3.13
C PHE A 206 -1.09 8.60 -3.07
N ARG A 207 -1.87 8.13 -4.05
CA ARG A 207 -3.32 8.33 -4.13
C ARG A 207 -4.05 7.03 -3.86
N PHE A 208 -5.02 7.05 -2.97
CA PHE A 208 -6.00 5.98 -2.90
C PHE A 208 -6.99 6.13 -4.07
N VAL A 209 -7.18 5.05 -4.81
CA VAL A 209 -8.15 4.93 -5.90
C VAL A 209 -9.20 3.89 -5.52
N THR A 210 -10.45 4.13 -5.87
CA THR A 210 -11.57 3.21 -5.68
C THR A 210 -11.81 2.39 -6.96
N GLU A 211 -12.64 1.36 -6.89
CA GLU A 211 -12.93 0.49 -8.03
C GLU A 211 -13.54 1.24 -9.24
N TYR A 212 -14.16 2.41 -9.04
CA TYR A 212 -14.66 3.23 -10.15
C TYR A 212 -15.13 4.62 -9.70
N THR A 213 -14.82 5.66 -10.49
CA THR A 213 -15.81 6.63 -11.02
C THR A 213 -15.33 7.13 -12.39
N PRO A 214 -16.23 7.28 -13.38
CA PRO A 214 -15.90 7.47 -14.80
C PRO A 214 -15.28 8.85 -15.07
N PHE A 215 -14.53 8.91 -16.17
CA PHE A 215 -13.96 10.13 -16.77
C PHE A 215 -14.95 11.29 -16.89
#